data_AF-A0A835SFN7-F1
#
_entry.id   AF-A0A835SFN7-F1
#
_cell.length_a   1.000
_cell.length_b   1.000
_cell.length_c   1.000
_cell.angle_alpha   90.00
_cell.angle_beta   90.00
_cell.angle_gamma   90.00
#
_symmetry.space_group_name_H-M   'P 1'
#
loop_
_entity.id
_entity.type
_entity.pdbx_description
1 polymer ?
#
loop_
_entity_poly.entity_id
_entity_poly.type
_entity_poly.pdbx_seq_one_letter_code
_entity_poly.pdbx_strand_id
1 'polypeptide(L)' 'MKKDKPLASNRIGDPFVKGTIIAIIITIPSLIAFFVSWNLLNDIITAAIIGTVIHFIGLVSSLKFSKKIFK' A
#
# COMPACT_ATOMS: atom_id res chain seq x y z
N MET A 1 -9.77 33.19 23.84
CA MET A 1 -10.59 31.95 23.87
C MET A 1 -10.36 31.21 22.55
N LYS A 2 -9.41 30.27 22.51
CA LYS A 2 -9.27 29.36 21.35
C LYS A 2 -10.52 28.48 21.36
N LYS A 3 -11.26 28.46 20.26
CA LYS A 3 -12.33 27.48 20.06
C LYS A 3 -11.65 26.19 19.63
N ASP A 4 -11.49 25.27 20.57
CA ASP A 4 -11.07 23.91 20.30
C ASP A 4 -12.22 23.29 19.48
N LYS A 5 -12.04 23.22 18.16
CA LYS A 5 -13.03 22.62 17.28
C LYS A 5 -13.23 21.16 17.72
N PRO A 6 -14.48 20.69 17.83
CA PRO A 6 -14.74 19.34 18.28
C PRO A 6 -14.00 18.34 17.39
N LEU A 7 -13.23 17.45 18.02
CA LEU A 7 -12.49 16.33 17.45
C LEU A 7 -13.45 15.25 16.89
N ALA A 8 -14.43 15.64 16.09
CA ALA A 8 -15.05 14.74 15.13
C ALA A 8 -14.11 14.64 13.91
N SER A 9 -12.90 14.11 14.15
CA SER A 9 -11.97 13.76 13.08
C SER A 9 -12.59 12.59 12.35
N ASN A 10 -13.26 12.88 11.25
CA ASN A 10 -13.61 11.86 10.28
C ASN A 10 -12.28 11.33 9.74
N ARG A 11 -11.69 10.34 10.44
CA ARG A 11 -10.28 9.90 10.28
C ARG A 11 -9.92 9.53 8.84
N ILE A 12 -10.94 9.21 8.04
CA ILE A 12 -10.89 8.85 6.62
C ILE A 12 -10.46 10.05 5.73
N GLY A 13 -10.66 11.29 6.20
CA GLY A 13 -10.25 12.51 5.50
C GLY A 13 -8.77 12.86 5.68
N ASP A 14 -8.09 12.26 6.66
CA ASP A 14 -6.71 12.59 7.01
C ASP A 14 -5.73 12.01 5.98
N PRO A 15 -4.89 12.83 5.30
CA PRO A 15 -3.92 12.37 4.32
C PRO A 15 -2.98 11.28 4.86
N PHE A 16 -2.67 11.27 6.16
CA PHE A 16 -1.86 10.23 6.78
C PHE A 16 -2.58 8.86 6.77
N VAL A 17 -3.88 8.85 7.07
CA VAL A 17 -4.70 7.62 7.04
C VAL A 17 -4.88 7.13 5.61
N LYS A 18 -5.12 8.04 4.66
CA LYS A 18 -5.23 7.71 3.23
C LYS A 18 -3.93 7.10 2.69
N GLY A 19 -2.79 7.70 3.01
CA GLY A 19 -1.47 7.20 2.62
C GLY A 19 -1.17 5.82 3.22
N THR A 20 -1.54 5.60 4.49
CA THR A 20 -1.38 4.30 5.16
C THR A 20 -2.21 3.20 4.50
N ILE A 21 -3.47 3.48 4.15
CA ILE A 21 -4.34 2.52 3.46
C ILE A 21 -3.74 2.13 2.11
N ILE A 22 -3.27 3.11 1.33
CA ILE A 22 -2.62 2.85 0.04
C ILE A 22 -1.34 2.03 0.22
N ALA A 23 -0.53 2.33 1.23
CA ALA A 23 0.69 1.57 1.54
C ALA A 23 0.37 0.10 1.86
N ILE A 24 -0.67 -0.16 2.68
CA ILE A 24 -1.11 -1.52 3.01
C ILE A 24 -1.55 -2.28 1.75
N ILE A 25 -2.30 -1.63 0.86
CA ILE A 25 -2.77 -2.23 -0.41
C ILE A 25 -1.60 -2.60 -1.33
N ILE A 26 -0.46 -1.92 -1.25
CA ILE A 26 0.73 -2.25 -2.05
C ILE A 26 1.53 -3.34 -1.36
N THR A 27 1.78 -3.20 -0.06
CA THR A 27 2.73 -4.03 0.70
C THR A 27 2.20 -5.44 0.91
N ILE A 28 0.91 -5.62 1.26
CA ILE A 28 0.33 -6.96 1.48
C ILE A 28 0.48 -7.87 0.25
N PRO A 29 -0.01 -7.50 -0.95
CA PRO A 29 0.13 -8.36 -2.13
C PRO A 29 1.58 -8.54 -2.56
N SER A 30 2.45 -7.54 -2.35
CA SER A 30 3.89 -7.68 -2.62
C SER A 30 4.53 -8.76 -1.74
N LEU A 31 4.22 -8.75 -0.43
CA LEU A 31 4.71 -9.76 0.51
C LEU A 31 4.18 -11.16 0.16
N ILE A 32 2.88 -11.26 -0.13
CA ILE A 32 2.27 -12.55 -0.51
C ILE A 32 2.97 -13.10 -1.75
N ALA A 33 3.15 -12.29 -2.78
CA ALA A 33 3.82 -12.74 -4.00
C ALA A 33 5.27 -13.16 -3.74
N PHE A 34 6.02 -12.44 -2.91
CA PHE A 34 7.37 -12.81 -2.52
C PHE A 34 7.42 -14.17 -1.81
N PHE A 35 6.57 -14.39 -0.79
CA PHE A 35 6.52 -15.66 -0.06
C PHE A 35 6.07 -16.83 -0.94
N VAL A 36 5.09 -16.61 -1.81
CA VAL A 36 4.63 -17.62 -2.77
C VAL A 36 5.74 -17.97 -3.75
N SER A 37 6.41 -16.97 -4.35
CA SER A 37 7.52 -17.20 -5.26
C SER A 37 8.71 -17.88 -4.59
N TRP A 38 9.03 -17.54 -3.35
CA TRP A 38 10.07 -18.26 -2.59
C TRP A 38 9.72 -19.74 -2.46
N ASN A 39 8.51 -20.06 -2.00
CA ASN A 39 8.09 -21.46 -1.81
C ASN A 39 8.08 -22.26 -3.11
N LEU A 40 7.75 -21.60 -4.24
CA LEU A 40 7.68 -22.27 -5.55
C LEU A 40 9.05 -22.47 -6.19
N LEU A 41 9.89 -21.44 -6.17
CA LEU A 41 11.18 -21.44 -6.88
C LEU A 41 12.34 -21.94 -6.02
N ASN A 42 12.18 -22.01 -4.70
CA ASN A 42 13.23 -22.34 -3.72
C ASN A 42 14.51 -21.49 -3.87
N ASP A 43 14.42 -20.35 -4.54
CA ASP A 43 15.50 -19.39 -4.77
C ASP A 43 15.06 -18.01 -4.30
N ILE A 44 15.75 -17.54 -3.25
CA ILE A 44 15.49 -16.28 -2.56
C ILE A 44 15.79 -15.09 -3.47
N ILE A 45 16.84 -15.17 -4.30
CA ILE A 45 17.25 -14.08 -5.19
C ILE A 45 16.18 -13.89 -6.26
N THR A 46 15.76 -14.99 -6.88
CA THR A 46 14.72 -14.94 -7.91
C THR A 46 13.37 -14.50 -7.32
N ALA A 47 13.00 -14.97 -6.12
CA ALA A 47 11.82 -14.51 -5.42
C ALA A 47 11.87 -13.00 -5.09
N ALA A 48 13.03 -12.47 -4.70
CA ALA A 48 13.23 -11.05 -4.41
C ALA A 48 13.06 -10.17 -5.65
N ILE A 49 13.57 -10.61 -6.80
CA ILE A 49 13.39 -9.91 -8.08
C ILE A 49 11.89 -9.84 -8.43
N ILE A 50 11.18 -10.98 -8.35
CA ILE A 50 9.74 -11.05 -8.64
C ILE A 50 8.94 -10.16 -7.67
N GLY A 51 9.22 -10.25 -6.37
CA GLY A 51 8.58 -9.42 -5.35
C GLY A 51 8.81 -7.93 -5.58
N THR A 52 10.03 -7.54 -5.98
CA THR A 52 10.38 -6.16 -6.31
C THR A 52 9.61 -5.66 -7.53
N VAL A 53 9.53 -6.45 -8.60
CA VAL A 53 8.76 -6.11 -9.80
C VAL A 53 7.28 -5.90 -9.46
N ILE A 54 6.70 -6.80 -8.66
CA ILE A 54 5.30 -6.70 -8.23
C ILE A 54 5.08 -5.47 -7.33
N HIS A 55 6.03 -5.16 -6.46
CA HIS A 55 5.99 -3.95 -5.63
C HIS A 55 5.98 -2.67 -6.48
N PHE A 56 6.83 -2.58 -7.51
CA PHE A 56 6.83 -1.45 -8.45
C PHE A 56 5.52 -1.34 -9.23
N ILE A 57 4.93 -2.46 -9.66
CA ILE A 57 3.61 -2.46 -10.30
C ILE A 57 2.54 -1.95 -9.33
N GLY A 58 2.59 -2.36 -8.07
CA GLY A 58 1.69 -1.87 -7.02
C GLY A 58 1.84 -0.37 -6.78
N LEU A 59 3.06 0.15 -6.75
CA LEU A 59 3.34 1.59 -6.63
C LEU A 59 2.77 2.39 -7.79
N VAL A 60 2.96 1.94 -9.04
CA VAL A 60 2.39 2.57 -10.24
C VAL A 60 0.86 2.50 -10.23
N SER A 61 0.31 1.38 -9.77
CA SER A 61 -1.14 1.18 -9.67
C SER A 61 -1.77 2.06 -8.58
N SER A 62 -1.09 2.26 -7.46
CA SER A 62 -1.52 3.12 -6.35
C SER A 62 -1.80 4.56 -6.78
N LEU A 63 -0.96 5.13 -7.65
CA LEU A 63 -1.16 6.48 -8.19
C LEU A 63 -2.42 6.58 -9.05
N LYS A 64 -2.75 5.52 -9.80
CA LYS A 64 -3.99 5.43 -10.59
C LYS A 64 -5.21 5.16 -9.70
N PHE A 65 -5.05 4.37 -8.64
CA PHE A 65 -6.12 3.99 -7.72
C PHE A 65 -6.52 5.13 -6.77
N SER A 66 -5.54 5.89 -6.28
CA SER A 66 -5.76 7.07 -5.43
C SER A 66 -6.73 8.07 -6.07
N LYS A 67 -6.58 8.34 -7.39
CA LYS A 67 -7.47 9.22 -8.15
C LYS A 67 -8.89 8.68 -8.30
N LYS A 68 -9.09 7.37 -8.21
CA LYS A 68 -10.39 6.69 -8.40
C LYS A 68 -11.16 6.53 -7.09
N ILE A 69 -10.46 6.42 -5.97
CA ILE A 69 -11.04 6.19 -4.63
C ILE A 69 -11.28 7.51 -3.88
N PHE A 70 -10.44 8.53 -4.09
CA PHE A 70 -10.55 9.82 -3.41
C PHE A 70 -11.13 10.94 -4.28
N LYS A 71 -11.93 10.59 -5.29
CA LYS A 71 -12.78 11.54 -6.00
C LYS A 71 -13.97 11.95 -5.14
#